data_AF-A0A120AH32-F1
#
_entry.id   AF-A0A120AH32-F1
#
_cell.length_a   1.000
_cell.length_b   1.000
_cell.length_c   1.000
_cell.angle_alpha   90.00
_cell.angle_beta   90.00
_cell.angle_gamma   90.00
#
_symmetry.space_group_name_H-M   'P 1'
#
loop_
_entity.id
_entity.type
_entity.pdbx_description
1 polymer ?
#
loop_
_entity_poly.entity_id
_entity_poly.type
_entity_poly.pdbx_seq_one_letter_code
_entity_poly.pdbx_strand_id
1 'polypeptide(L)' 'MRISQHKTLLAAMFVFAAGFASASSAQFNPRCDGCMNTYDYCMSQPDAEQWLCVHQYNVCADRAGCLLMPEI' A
#
# COMPACT_ATOMS: atom_id res chain seq x y z
N MET A 1 10.99 48.21 13.64
CA MET A 1 11.24 48.73 12.27
C MET A 1 10.59 47.74 11.30
N ARG A 2 9.44 48.11 10.71
CA ARG A 2 8.71 47.27 9.74
C ARG A 2 9.35 47.49 8.37
N ILE A 3 10.01 46.47 7.84
CA ILE A 3 10.61 46.51 6.50
C ILE A 3 9.72 45.73 5.54
N SER A 4 9.42 46.44 4.45
CA SER A 4 8.44 46.15 3.42
C SER A 4 8.55 44.78 2.77
N GLN A 5 7.36 44.34 2.35
CA GLN A 5 7.08 43.23 1.45
C GLN A 5 7.89 43.36 0.15
N HIS A 6 8.74 42.39 -0.14
CA HIS A 6 9.23 42.13 -1.49
C HIS A 6 8.60 40.83 -1.99
N LYS A 7 7.63 40.99 -2.90
CA LYS A 7 7.16 39.96 -3.82
C LYS A 7 8.36 39.46 -4.64
N THR A 8 8.93 38.34 -4.25
CA THR A 8 9.76 37.53 -5.15
C THR A 8 9.06 36.20 -5.35
N LEU A 9 8.21 36.19 -6.38
CA LEU A 9 7.78 35.00 -7.09
C LEU A 9 9.02 34.24 -7.55
N LEU A 10 9.37 33.17 -6.83
CA LEU A 10 10.26 32.13 -7.33
C LEU A 10 9.57 30.80 -7.07
N ALA A 11 8.90 30.32 -8.12
CA ALA A 11 8.37 28.98 -8.22
C ALA A 11 9.54 27.99 -8.15
N ALA A 12 9.89 27.56 -6.94
CA ALA A 12 10.79 26.44 -6.75
C ALA A 12 9.98 25.15 -6.82
N MET A 13 9.82 24.65 -8.04
CA MET A 13 9.35 23.30 -8.33
C MET A 13 10.38 22.31 -7.75
N PHE A 14 10.20 21.90 -6.50
CA PHE A 14 10.88 20.73 -5.99
C PHE A 14 10.04 19.51 -6.38
N VAL A 15 10.35 18.93 -7.55
CA VAL A 15 9.92 17.57 -7.87
C VAL A 15 10.68 16.64 -6.93
N PHE A 16 10.04 16.30 -5.82
CA PHE A 16 10.56 15.34 -4.86
C PHE A 16 10.35 13.94 -5.41
N ALA A 17 11.20 13.55 -6.37
CA ALA A 17 11.35 12.17 -6.79
C ALA A 17 12.16 11.41 -5.72
N ALA A 18 11.56 11.22 -4.54
CA ALA A 18 12.03 10.21 -3.61
C ALA A 18 11.28 8.93 -3.95
N GLY A 19 11.94 8.06 -4.70
CA GLY A 19 11.49 6.70 -4.90
C GLY A 19 11.44 6.01 -3.54
N PHE A 20 10.24 5.78 -3.03
CA PHE A 20 10.01 4.82 -1.95
C PHE A 20 10.05 3.44 -2.58
N ALA A 21 11.24 2.98 -2.97
CA ALA A 21 11.49 1.56 -3.09
C ALA A 21 11.52 1.03 -1.65
N SER A 22 10.33 0.87 -1.06
CA SER A 22 10.14 0.02 0.11
C SER A 22 10.47 -1.39 -0.34
N ALA A 23 11.75 -1.74 -0.34
CA ALA A 23 12.20 -3.11 -0.27
C ALA A 23 11.89 -3.63 1.14
N SER A 24 10.63 -3.60 1.53
CA SER A 24 10.09 -4.67 2.34
C SER A 24 10.27 -5.91 1.49
N SER A 25 11.06 -6.86 1.99
CA SER A 25 11.19 -8.20 1.43
C SER A 25 9.83 -8.92 1.50
N ALA A 26 8.83 -8.44 0.78
CA ALA A 26 7.79 -9.26 0.25
C ALA A 26 8.50 -10.07 -0.84
N GLN A 27 8.80 -11.33 -0.54
CA GLN A 27 9.23 -12.28 -1.54
C GLN A 27 8.23 -12.12 -2.71
N PHE A 28 8.70 -11.59 -3.85
CA PHE A 28 7.87 -11.41 -5.03
C PHE A 28 7.57 -12.80 -5.58
N ASN A 29 6.64 -13.46 -4.92
CA ASN A 29 6.14 -14.76 -5.30
C ASN A 29 4.82 -14.45 -6.03
N PRO A 30 4.74 -14.71 -7.34
CA PRO A 30 3.55 -14.40 -8.13
C PRO A 30 2.28 -15.08 -7.59
N ARG A 31 2.45 -16.10 -6.74
CA ARG A 31 1.34 -16.72 -6.00
C ARG A 31 0.78 -15.80 -4.91
N CYS A 32 1.61 -15.03 -4.22
CA CYS A 32 1.17 -14.07 -3.20
C CYS A 32 0.41 -12.90 -3.82
N ASP A 33 0.81 -12.46 -5.02
CA ASP A 33 0.13 -11.40 -5.76
C ASP A 33 -1.30 -11.80 -6.13
N GLY A 34 -1.49 -13.05 -6.58
CA GLY A 34 -2.83 -13.61 -6.81
C GLY A 34 -3.70 -13.67 -5.55
N CYS A 35 -3.11 -13.98 -4.39
CA CYS A 35 -3.82 -13.92 -3.10
C CYS A 35 -4.19 -12.48 -2.74
N MET A 36 -3.30 -11.52 -3.00
CA MET A 36 -3.55 -10.10 -2.75
C MET A 36 -4.67 -9.56 -3.65
N ASN A 37 -4.75 -10.00 -4.90
CA ASN A 37 -5.85 -9.64 -5.81
C ASN A 37 -7.21 -10.17 -5.31
N THR A 38 -7.22 -11.33 -4.64
CA THR A 38 -8.43 -11.88 -4.01
C THR A 38 -8.84 -11.04 -2.80
N TYR A 39 -7.87 -10.59 -2.01
CA TYR A 39 -8.11 -9.66 -0.90
C TYR A 39 -8.66 -8.31 -1.39
N ASP A 40 -8.06 -7.72 -2.42
CA ASP A 40 -8.49 -6.45 -3.01
C ASP A 40 -9.90 -6.56 -3.60
N TYR A 41 -10.17 -7.64 -4.33
CA TYR A 41 -11.52 -7.94 -4.82
C TYR A 41 -12.53 -8.08 -3.68
N CYS A 42 -12.15 -8.76 -2.59
CA CYS A 42 -13.02 -8.88 -1.42
C CYS A 42 -13.30 -7.50 -0.81
N MET A 43 -12.27 -6.68 -0.54
CA MET A 43 -12.39 -5.30 -0.04
C MET A 43 -13.16 -4.35 -0.96
N SER A 44 -13.23 -4.63 -2.26
CA SER A 44 -14.00 -3.85 -3.21
C SER A 44 -15.53 -4.05 -3.08
N GLN A 45 -15.97 -5.07 -2.36
CA GLN A 45 -17.39 -5.34 -2.16
C GLN A 45 -17.98 -4.47 -1.02
N PRO A 46 -19.21 -3.98 -1.17
CA PRO A 46 -19.85 -3.13 -0.15
C PRO A 46 -20.20 -3.87 1.14
N ASP A 47 -20.33 -5.21 1.09
CA ASP A 47 -20.58 -6.10 2.24
C ASP A 47 -19.30 -6.83 2.69
N ALA A 48 -18.13 -6.28 2.34
CA ALA A 48 -16.85 -6.90 2.64
C ALA A 48 -16.51 -6.83 4.12
N GLU A 49 -16.66 -7.94 4.80
CA GLU A 49 -16.18 -8.13 6.16
C GLU A 49 -14.65 -8.26 6.15
N GLN A 50 -13.95 -7.34 6.82
CA GLN A 50 -12.49 -7.30 6.79
C GLN A 50 -11.85 -8.62 7.26
N TRP A 51 -12.41 -9.25 8.29
CA TRP A 51 -11.96 -10.55 8.79
C TRP A 51 -12.12 -11.65 7.73
N LEU A 52 -13.20 -11.64 6.95
CA LEU A 52 -13.45 -12.63 5.90
C LEU A 52 -12.46 -12.48 4.74
N CYS A 53 -12.15 -11.24 4.36
CA CYS A 53 -11.17 -10.94 3.32
C CYS A 53 -9.76 -11.33 3.76
N VAL A 54 -9.38 -11.02 5.01
CA VAL A 54 -8.10 -11.44 5.58
C VAL A 54 -8.02 -12.97 5.66
N HIS A 55 -9.10 -13.64 6.06
CA HIS A 55 -9.14 -15.11 6.11
C HIS A 55 -8.91 -15.74 4.73
N GLN A 56 -9.59 -15.25 3.68
CA GLN A 56 -9.39 -15.72 2.31
C GLN A 56 -7.96 -15.49 1.81
N TYR A 57 -7.39 -14.33 2.13
CA TYR A 57 -5.98 -14.04 1.85
C TYR A 57 -5.07 -15.03 2.56
N ASN A 58 -5.26 -15.25 3.86
CA ASN A 58 -4.44 -16.13 4.69
C ASN A 58 -4.49 -17.59 4.21
N VAL A 59 -5.65 -18.09 3.81
CA VAL A 59 -5.78 -19.44 3.23
C VAL A 59 -4.98 -19.59 1.94
N CYS A 60 -4.96 -18.55 1.11
CA CYS A 60 -4.18 -18.53 -0.12
C CYS A 60 -2.67 -18.37 0.15
N ALA A 61 -2.32 -17.46 1.06
CA ALA A 61 -0.98 -17.13 1.48
C ALA A 61 -0.28 -18.32 2.16
N ASP A 62 -0.99 -19.06 3.03
CA ASP A 62 -0.49 -20.26 3.72
C ASP A 62 -0.03 -21.32 2.71
N ARG A 63 -0.87 -21.63 1.71
CA ARG A 63 -0.54 -22.59 0.65
C ARG A 63 0.61 -22.14 -0.25
N ALA A 64 0.77 -20.83 -0.41
CA ALA A 64 1.80 -20.25 -1.26
C ALA A 64 3.12 -19.97 -0.51
N GLY A 65 3.16 -20.15 0.82
CA GLY A 65 4.30 -19.81 1.66
C GLY A 65 4.54 -18.30 1.76
N CYS A 66 3.48 -17.51 1.69
CA CYS A 66 3.49 -16.05 1.77
C CYS A 66 3.36 -15.56 3.22
N LEU A 67 3.67 -14.28 3.44
CA LEU A 67 3.36 -13.62 4.71
C LEU A 67 1.84 -13.56 4.91
N LEU A 68 1.39 -13.96 6.10
CA LEU A 68 -0.01 -13.90 6.52
C LEU A 68 -0.33 -12.48 7.02
N MET A 69 -1.56 -12.02 6.77
CA MET A 69 -2.08 -10.77 7.34
C MET A 69 -2.57 -11.03 8.78
N PRO A 70 -2.38 -10.10 9.73
CA PRO A 70 -2.96 -10.22 11.06
C PRO A 70 -4.48 -10.05 10.99
N GLU A 71 -5.21 -11.03 11.54
CA GLU A 71 -6.64 -10.91 11.84
C GLU A 71 -6.77 -10.10 13.15
N ILE A 72 -7.40 -8.93 13.05
CA ILE A 72 -7.67 -8.00 14.17
C ILE A 72 -9.10 -8.16 14.69
#